data_AF-A0A4Z1CC19-F1
#
_entry.id   AF-A0A4Z1CC19-F1
#
_cell.length_a   1.000
_cell.length_b   1.000
_cell.length_c   1.000
_cell.angle_alpha   90.00
_cell.angle_beta   90.00
_cell.angle_gamma   90.00
#
_symmetry.space_group_name_H-M   'P 1'
#
loop_
_entity.id
_entity.type
_entity.pdbx_description
1 polymer ?
#
loop_
_entity_poly.entity_id
_entity_poly.type
_entity_poly.pdbx_seq_one_letter_code
_entity_poly.pdbx_strand_id
1 'polypeptide(L)'
;MGLLFGRPRDVGRSRVAIDIYTAPLLAAREAARHMWMPEGTLDNWVAASRSGEPLVHAVTPERRRWPRVPFVGIIEAYVLRALRDLGMSLADIKKAAAIVRAEFDDPYALASKRIATDGVTVFVRLC
;
A
#
# COMPACT_ATOMS: atom_id res chain seq x y z
N MET A 1 2.86 61.41 1.49
CA MET A 1 4.03 60.66 2.03
C MET A 1 3.53 59.31 2.54
N GLY A 2 3.31 58.37 1.62
CA GLY A 2 2.80 57.02 1.94
C GLY A 2 3.97 56.04 2.00
N LEU A 3 4.24 55.49 3.18
CA LEU A 3 5.25 54.45 3.39
C LEU A 3 4.73 53.13 2.84
N LEU A 4 5.40 52.66 1.79
CA LEU A 4 5.27 51.33 1.20
C LEU A 4 5.71 50.27 2.22
N PHE A 5 4.77 49.71 2.98
CA PHE A 5 4.96 48.42 3.63
C PHE A 5 4.93 47.35 2.55
N GLY A 6 6.12 46.95 2.07
CA GLY A 6 6.27 45.76 1.25
C GLY A 6 5.82 44.55 2.06
N ARG A 7 4.66 43.98 1.71
CA ARG A 7 4.27 42.67 2.23
C ARG A 7 5.37 41.67 1.87
N PRO A 8 5.81 40.79 2.79
CA PRO A 8 6.63 39.66 2.41
C PRO A 8 5.86 38.86 1.35
N ARG A 9 6.53 38.59 0.23
CA ARG A 9 6.01 37.66 -0.78
C ARG A 9 5.85 36.32 -0.09
N ASP A 10 4.62 35.89 0.13
CA ASP A 10 4.34 34.47 0.32
C ASP A 10 4.84 33.76 -0.93
N VAL A 11 6.06 33.22 -0.86
CA VAL A 11 6.53 32.23 -1.80
C VAL A 11 5.63 31.02 -1.57
N GLY A 12 4.57 30.95 -2.37
CA GLY A 12 3.61 29.87 -2.38
C GLY A 12 4.35 28.55 -2.54
N ARG A 13 4.64 27.90 -1.41
CA ARG A 13 5.05 26.50 -1.38
C ARG A 13 3.81 25.71 -1.70
N SER A 14 3.50 25.56 -2.98
CA SER A 14 2.55 24.58 -3.47
C SER A 14 3.01 23.23 -2.94
N ARG A 15 2.43 22.76 -1.83
CA ARG A 15 2.57 21.37 -1.43
C ARG A 15 1.91 20.58 -2.55
N VAL A 16 2.70 20.04 -3.46
CA VAL A 16 2.23 18.98 -4.34
C VAL A 16 1.85 17.84 -3.41
N ALA A 17 0.54 17.71 -3.16
CA ALA A 17 0.02 16.61 -2.39
C ALA A 17 0.23 15.35 -3.23
N ILE A 18 1.15 14.50 -2.79
CA ILE A 18 1.37 13.19 -3.41
C ILE A 18 0.16 12.33 -3.07
N ASP A 19 -0.54 11.85 -4.09
CA ASP A 19 -1.62 10.89 -3.89
C ASP A 19 -1.03 9.53 -3.49
N ILE A 20 -1.29 9.13 -2.25
CA ILE A 20 -0.80 7.89 -1.65
C ILE A 20 -1.33 6.62 -2.34
N TYR A 21 -2.43 6.73 -3.10
CA TYR A 21 -3.07 5.62 -3.80
C TYR A 21 -2.56 5.41 -5.21
N THR A 22 -2.04 6.46 -5.87
CA THR A 22 -1.74 6.41 -7.30
C THR A 22 -0.30 6.79 -7.65
N ALA A 23 0.39 7.57 -6.83
CA ALA A 23 1.76 7.99 -7.13
C ALA A 23 2.71 6.78 -7.07
N PRO A 24 3.38 6.39 -8.18
CA PRO A 24 4.28 5.25 -8.19
C PRO A 24 5.60 5.59 -7.49
N LEU A 25 5.73 5.21 -6.21
CA LEU A 25 6.89 5.60 -5.39
C LEU A 25 8.07 4.67 -5.56
N LEU A 26 7.83 3.36 -5.60
CA LEU A 26 8.87 2.34 -5.64
C LEU A 26 8.59 1.29 -6.72
N ALA A 27 9.65 0.71 -7.28
CA ALA A 27 9.54 -0.58 -7.94
C ALA A 27 9.23 -1.66 -6.89
N ALA A 28 8.51 -2.72 -7.27
CA ALA A 28 8.16 -3.81 -6.36
C ALA A 28 9.39 -4.43 -5.67
N ARG A 29 10.51 -4.55 -6.39
CA ARG A 29 11.78 -5.06 -5.85
C ARG A 29 12.42 -4.12 -4.82
N GLU A 30 12.33 -2.82 -5.04
CA GLU A 30 12.83 -1.81 -4.09
C GLU A 30 12.03 -1.85 -2.80
N ALA A 31 10.69 -1.86 -2.92
CA ALA A 31 9.80 -2.01 -1.77
C ALA A 31 10.11 -3.30 -1.00
N ALA A 32 10.31 -4.42 -1.70
CA ALA A 32 10.65 -5.70 -1.07
C ALA A 32 11.96 -5.62 -0.27
N ARG A 33 13.00 -4.99 -0.84
CA ARG A 33 14.28 -4.79 -0.15
C ARG A 33 14.13 -3.93 1.10
N HIS A 34 13.33 -2.86 1.07
CA HIS A 34 13.08 -2.04 2.27
C HIS A 34 12.34 -2.81 3.38
N MET A 35 11.53 -3.79 3.00
CA MET A 35 10.77 -4.64 3.92
C MET A 35 11.48 -5.95 4.27
N TRP A 36 12.74 -6.15 3.84
CA TRP A 36 13.52 -7.39 4.05
C TRP A 36 12.76 -8.66 3.62
N MET A 37 11.95 -8.57 2.57
CA MET A 37 11.23 -9.71 1.99
C MET A 37 11.89 -10.15 0.67
N PRO A 38 11.82 -11.43 0.27
CA PRO A 38 12.31 -11.87 -1.02
C PRO A 38 11.64 -11.09 -2.17
N GLU A 39 12.42 -10.59 -3.14
CA GLU A 39 11.91 -9.76 -4.24
C GLU A 39 10.79 -10.45 -5.03
N GLY A 40 10.94 -11.76 -5.27
CA GLY A 40 9.93 -12.58 -5.97
C GLY A 40 8.59 -12.66 -5.23
N THR A 41 8.56 -12.49 -3.91
CA THR A 41 7.32 -12.48 -3.14
C THR A 41 6.47 -11.27 -3.49
N LEU A 42 7.06 -10.06 -3.44
CA LEU A 42 6.30 -8.85 -3.75
C LEU A 42 5.99 -8.74 -5.23
N ASP A 43 6.93 -9.11 -6.12
CA ASP A 43 6.70 -9.20 -7.57
C ASP A 43 5.44 -10.07 -7.86
N ASN A 44 5.26 -11.19 -7.15
CA ASN A 44 4.08 -12.05 -7.27
C ASN A 44 2.80 -11.45 -6.66
N TRP A 45 2.89 -10.65 -5.60
CA TRP A 45 1.71 -10.04 -4.97
C TRP A 45 1.16 -8.85 -5.75
N VAL A 46 2.03 -8.09 -6.44
CA VAL A 46 1.62 -6.97 -7.31
C VAL A 46 1.31 -7.39 -8.75
N ALA A 47 1.69 -8.61 -9.13
CA ALA A 47 1.27 -9.19 -10.39
C ALA A 47 -0.16 -9.73 -10.21
N ALA A 48 -1.05 -9.41 -11.15
CA ALA A 48 -2.24 -10.22 -11.33
C ALA A 48 -1.76 -11.61 -11.71
N SER A 49 -1.98 -12.62 -10.86
CA SER A 49 -1.63 -13.99 -11.24
C SER A 49 -2.56 -14.45 -12.36
N ARG A 50 -2.20 -15.53 -13.06
CA ARG A 50 -3.12 -16.21 -13.99
C ARG A 50 -4.42 -16.70 -13.33
N SER A 51 -4.53 -16.60 -12.00
CA SER A 51 -5.59 -17.18 -11.17
C SER A 51 -6.34 -16.16 -10.33
N GLY A 52 -6.14 -14.84 -10.50
CA GLY A 52 -6.87 -13.85 -9.71
C GLY A 52 -6.26 -12.45 -9.68
N GLU A 53 -6.96 -11.57 -8.97
CA GLU A 53 -6.59 -10.18 -8.75
C GLU A 53 -5.28 -10.05 -7.94
N PRO A 54 -4.52 -8.96 -8.12
CA PRO A 54 -3.35 -8.66 -7.31
C PRO A 54 -3.67 -8.66 -5.81
N LEU A 55 -2.78 -9.23 -5.01
CA LEU A 55 -2.93 -9.20 -3.55
C LEU A 55 -2.54 -7.83 -2.97
N VAL A 56 -1.61 -7.13 -3.63
CA VAL A 56 -1.15 -5.79 -3.25
C VAL A 56 -1.44 -4.81 -4.39
N HIS A 57 -1.94 -3.63 -4.03
CA HIS A 57 -2.18 -2.56 -4.98
C HIS A 57 -0.91 -2.10 -5.67
N ALA A 58 -1.01 -1.98 -7.00
CA ALA A 58 0.03 -1.42 -7.83
C ALA A 58 -0.60 -0.73 -9.04
N VAL A 59 0.02 0.34 -9.51
CA VAL A 59 -0.38 1.01 -10.74
C VAL A 59 0.32 0.38 -11.96
N THR A 60 -0.20 0.65 -13.14
CA THR A 60 0.45 0.26 -14.39
C THR A 60 1.70 1.10 -14.60
N PRO A 61 2.91 0.51 -14.63
CA PRO A 61 4.12 1.28 -14.86
C PRO A 61 4.23 1.71 -16.32
N GLU A 62 4.83 2.87 -16.56
CA GLU A 62 5.12 3.37 -17.93
C GLU A 62 6.09 2.46 -18.69
N ARG A 63 7.01 1.80 -17.97
CA ARG A 63 8.01 0.88 -18.54
C ARG A 63 8.26 -0.31 -17.64
N ARG A 64 8.79 -1.39 -18.22
CA ARG A 64 9.15 -2.58 -17.44
C ARG A 64 10.19 -2.19 -16.35
N ARG A 65 9.97 -2.68 -15.13
CA ARG A 65 10.80 -2.41 -13.93
C ARG A 65 10.75 -0.98 -13.40
N TRP A 66 9.88 -0.12 -13.92
CA TRP A 66 9.68 1.22 -13.35
C TRP A 66 8.87 1.17 -12.06
N PRO A 67 8.93 2.25 -11.26
CA PRO A 67 8.08 2.40 -10.08
C PRO A 67 6.62 2.12 -10.41
N ARG A 68 5.99 1.35 -9.53
CA ARG A 68 4.61 0.92 -9.71
C ARG A 68 3.84 0.69 -8.42
N VAL A 69 4.53 0.78 -7.27
CA VAL A 69 3.92 0.56 -5.96
C VAL A 69 3.73 1.92 -5.28
N PRO A 70 2.48 2.38 -5.13
CA PRO A 70 2.15 3.57 -4.35
C PRO A 70 2.31 3.32 -2.85
N PHE A 71 2.22 4.39 -2.05
CA PHE A 71 2.35 4.29 -0.59
C PHE A 71 1.36 3.29 0.01
N VAL A 72 0.09 3.31 -0.43
CA VAL A 72 -0.92 2.36 0.04
C VAL A 72 -0.49 0.91 -0.21
N GLY A 73 0.06 0.60 -1.39
CA GLY A 73 0.55 -0.74 -1.71
C GLY A 73 1.75 -1.17 -0.87
N ILE A 74 2.60 -0.22 -0.46
CA ILE A 74 3.69 -0.51 0.49
C ILE A 74 3.11 -0.91 1.86
N ILE A 75 2.08 -0.21 2.35
CA ILE A 75 1.43 -0.54 3.62
C ILE A 75 0.73 -1.91 3.52
N GLU A 76 -0.01 -2.19 2.46
CA GLU A 76 -0.63 -3.50 2.26
C GLU A 76 0.42 -4.63 2.27
N ALA A 77 1.51 -4.46 1.53
CA ALA A 77 2.60 -5.44 1.50
C ALA A 77 3.23 -5.67 2.88
N TYR A 78 3.42 -4.59 3.66
CA TYR A 78 3.93 -4.69 5.03
C TYR A 78 3.00 -5.50 5.93
N VAL A 79 1.68 -5.23 5.89
CA VAL A 79 0.68 -5.96 6.69
C VAL A 79 0.66 -7.44 6.32
N LEU A 80 0.62 -7.76 5.02
CA LEU A 80 0.61 -9.15 4.54
C LEU A 80 1.90 -9.90 4.92
N ARG A 81 3.05 -9.22 4.88
CA ARG A 81 4.31 -9.77 5.37
C ARG A 81 4.22 -10.07 6.87
N ALA A 82 3.72 -9.15 7.68
CA ALA A 82 3.59 -9.36 9.12
C ALA A 82 2.71 -10.58 9.45
N LEU A 83 1.60 -10.78 8.73
CA LEU A 83 0.75 -11.97 8.88
C LEU A 83 1.48 -13.27 8.52
N ARG A 84 2.29 -13.24 7.47
CA ARG A 84 3.15 -14.37 7.09
C ARG A 84 4.21 -14.66 8.16
N ASP A 85 4.82 -13.61 8.73
CA ASP A 85 5.81 -13.74 9.81
C ASP A 85 5.18 -14.31 11.10
N LEU A 86 3.86 -14.13 11.28
CA LEU A 86 3.06 -14.78 12.34
C LEU A 86 2.67 -16.24 12.02
N GLY A 87 3.14 -16.81 10.91
CA GLY A 87 2.94 -18.21 10.55
C GLY A 87 1.73 -18.49 9.67
N MET A 88 1.01 -17.46 9.22
CA MET A 88 -0.17 -17.63 8.36
C MET A 88 0.22 -18.10 6.96
N SER A 89 -0.51 -19.08 6.41
CA SER A 89 -0.27 -19.57 5.06
C SER A 89 -0.64 -18.51 4.01
N LEU A 90 -0.06 -18.57 2.82
CA LEU A 90 -0.42 -17.62 1.75
C LEU A 90 -1.90 -17.75 1.34
N ALA A 91 -2.50 -18.94 1.47
CA ALA A 91 -3.91 -19.15 1.18
C ALA A 91 -4.81 -18.44 2.21
N ASP A 92 -4.48 -18.56 3.49
CA ASP A 92 -5.22 -17.90 4.57
C ASP A 92 -5.05 -16.39 4.51
N ILE A 93 -3.85 -15.90 4.20
CA ILE A 93 -3.58 -14.47 3.98
C ILE A 93 -4.47 -13.92 2.86
N LYS A 94 -4.57 -14.61 1.72
CA LYS A 94 -5.44 -14.21 0.61
C LYS A 94 -6.92 -14.19 1.02
N LYS A 95 -7.36 -15.20 1.75
CA LYS A 95 -8.73 -15.29 2.27
C LYS A 95 -9.03 -14.16 3.26
N ALA A 96 -8.13 -13.89 4.19
CA ALA A 96 -8.27 -12.82 5.17
C ALA A 96 -8.33 -11.45 4.50
N ALA A 97 -7.43 -11.18 3.54
CA ALA A 97 -7.44 -9.95 2.76
C ALA A 97 -8.78 -9.72 2.03
N ALA A 98 -9.33 -10.78 1.41
CA ALA A 98 -10.63 -10.70 0.75
C ALA A 98 -11.77 -10.40 1.74
N ILE A 99 -11.79 -11.05 2.91
CA ILE A 99 -12.81 -10.82 3.94
C ILE A 99 -12.72 -9.38 4.46
N VAL A 100 -11.53 -8.90 4.81
CA VAL A 100 -11.32 -7.54 5.33
C VAL A 100 -11.78 -6.49 4.32
N ARG A 101 -11.42 -6.65 3.04
CA ARG A 101 -11.85 -5.73 1.97
C ARG A 101 -13.37 -5.71 1.81
N ALA A 102 -14.01 -6.87 1.85
CA ALA A 102 -15.46 -6.99 1.71
C ALA A 102 -16.21 -6.43 2.93
N GLU A 103 -15.71 -6.69 4.15
CA GLU A 103 -16.34 -6.23 5.40
C GLU A 103 -16.29 -4.71 5.54
N PHE A 104 -15.20 -4.09 5.09
CA PHE A 104 -15.06 -2.63 5.15
C PHE A 104 -15.52 -1.89 3.88
N ASP A 105 -15.94 -2.61 2.83
CA ASP A 105 -16.24 -2.08 1.51
C ASP A 105 -15.13 -1.14 0.99
N ASP A 106 -13.87 -1.55 1.22
CA ASP A 106 -12.68 -0.76 0.91
C ASP A 106 -11.60 -1.67 0.29
N PRO A 107 -11.22 -1.46 -0.99
CA PRO A 107 -10.17 -2.25 -1.63
C PRO A 107 -8.81 -2.10 -0.93
N TYR A 108 -8.60 -1.00 -0.20
CA TYR A 108 -7.39 -0.68 0.54
C TYR A 108 -7.54 -0.90 2.04
N ALA A 109 -8.53 -1.69 2.48
CA ALA A 109 -8.83 -1.92 3.88
C ALA A 109 -7.62 -2.44 4.70
N LEU A 110 -6.66 -3.13 4.05
CA LEU A 110 -5.39 -3.55 4.66
C LEU A 110 -4.49 -2.37 5.09
N ALA A 111 -4.62 -1.21 4.45
CA ALA A 111 -3.89 0.01 4.79
C ALA A 111 -4.72 0.99 5.65
N SER A 112 -5.98 0.65 5.94
CA SER A 112 -6.87 1.50 6.74
C SER A 112 -6.52 1.45 8.22
N LYS A 113 -6.68 2.57 8.93
CA LYS A 113 -6.54 2.62 10.41
C LYS A 113 -7.49 1.63 11.11
N ARG A 114 -8.62 1.30 10.48
CA ARG A 114 -9.62 0.36 11.01
C ARG A 114 -9.07 -1.05 11.18
N ILE A 115 -8.07 -1.46 10.40
CA ILE A 115 -7.46 -2.79 10.58
C ILE A 115 -6.72 -2.91 11.91
N ALA A 116 -6.13 -1.81 12.40
CA ALA A 116 -5.41 -1.81 13.66
C ALA A 116 -6.35 -1.85 14.88
N THR A 117 -7.59 -1.37 14.74
CA THR A 117 -8.57 -1.31 15.84
C THR A 117 -9.57 -2.46 15.79
N ASP A 118 -10.05 -2.83 14.60
CA ASP A 118 -11.16 -3.78 14.40
C ASP A 118 -10.67 -5.10 13.76
N GLY A 119 -9.45 -5.13 13.21
CA GLY A 119 -8.93 -6.26 12.43
C GLY A 119 -8.69 -7.53 13.23
N VAL A 120 -8.44 -7.45 14.54
CA VAL A 120 -8.25 -8.63 15.41
C VAL A 120 -9.46 -9.57 15.34
N THR A 121 -10.68 -9.02 15.29
CA THR A 121 -11.92 -9.82 15.19
C THR A 121 -11.99 -10.61 13.88
N VAL A 122 -11.47 -10.05 12.79
CA VAL A 122 -11.48 -10.70 11.47
C VAL A 122 -10.45 -11.83 11.39
N PHE A 123 -9.25 -11.62 11.95
CA PHE A 123 -8.19 -12.65 11.95
C PHE A 123 -8.45 -13.78 12.96
N VAL A 124 -9.11 -13.51 14.09
CA VAL A 124 -9.47 -14.54 15.08
C VAL A 124 -10.49 -15.55 14.54
N ARG A 125 -11.33 -15.19 13.56
CA ARG A 125 -12.28 -16.12 12.92
C ARG A 125 -11.65 -17.14 11.96
N LEU A 126 -10.35 -17.01 11.67
CA LEU A 126 -9.63 -17.88 10.73
C LEU A 126 -8.70 -18.89 11.41
N CYS A 127 -8.48 -18.76 12.72
CA CYS A 127 -7.80 -19.75 13.57
C CYS A 127 -8.80 -20.79 14.09
#